data_AF-A0A9W9DH61-F1
#
_entry.id   AF-A0A9W9DH61-F1
#
_cell.length_a   1.000
_cell.length_b   1.000
_cell.length_c   1.000
_cell.angle_alpha   90.00
_cell.angle_beta   90.00
_cell.angle_gamma   90.00
#
_symmetry.space_group_name_H-M   'P 1'
#
loop_
_entity.id
_entity.type
_entity.pdbx_description
1 polymer ?
#
loop_
_entity_poly.entity_id
_entity_poly.type
_entity_poly.pdbx_seq_one_letter_code
_entity_poly.pdbx_strand_id
1 'polypeptide(L)'
;MALLNTSNLALLTFICYLLLVRICRYRRVNKTTAKYAKHEHDKLELTPQEAQQIVHDSLLYDAPLTMLLGFQITLFKVFGISSIAAMFFKSGHLMRETDLNKRLVDTVTLMSTILCNAFPPRADTDDASNPRAAIALARVNWIHDKYQINEDYLFNLALLIQEPIQWTNRFNWRPHSPLEKKAIFILWTNIGQSMGIKNIWSTYEEMEQWTESYGQKNMIPSETAYKLSRTTINHFVNQVPKFLGL
;
A
#
# COMPACT_ATOMS: atom_id res chain seq x y z
N MET A 1 55.44 8.38 -13.67
CA MET A 1 54.07 8.07 -13.19
C MET A 1 53.93 8.59 -11.77
N ALA A 2 53.21 9.70 -11.57
CA ALA A 2 52.94 10.19 -10.22
C ALA A 2 51.96 9.23 -9.53
N LEU A 3 52.40 8.59 -8.45
CA LEU A 3 51.54 7.77 -7.60
C LEU A 3 50.43 8.67 -7.04
N LEU A 4 49.18 8.31 -7.26
CA LEU A 4 48.03 8.96 -6.61
C LEU A 4 48.25 8.94 -5.09
N ASN A 5 48.34 10.11 -4.46
CA ASN A 5 48.43 10.21 -3.00
C ASN A 5 47.19 9.54 -2.37
N THR A 6 47.33 8.96 -1.17
CA THR A 6 46.30 8.17 -0.47
C THR A 6 44.96 8.90 -0.37
N SER A 7 44.99 10.22 -0.19
CA SER A 7 43.79 11.07 -0.17
C SER A 7 43.03 11.07 -1.51
N ASN A 8 43.75 11.09 -2.64
CA ASN A 8 43.12 11.05 -3.97
C ASN A 8 42.51 9.68 -4.25
N LEU A 9 43.15 8.61 -3.78
CA LEU A 9 42.62 7.25 -3.90
C LEU A 9 41.36 7.06 -3.04
N ALA A 10 41.34 7.58 -1.82
CA ALA A 10 40.17 7.53 -0.94
C ALA A 10 38.98 8.31 -1.53
N LEU A 11 39.22 9.52 -2.06
CA LEU A 11 38.19 10.32 -2.72
C LEU A 11 37.62 9.61 -3.96
N LEU A 12 38.50 9.05 -4.81
CA LEU A 12 38.08 8.30 -6.00
C LEU A 12 37.23 7.08 -5.62
N THR A 13 37.66 6.33 -4.59
CA THR A 13 36.92 5.16 -4.09
C THR A 13 35.53 5.57 -3.58
N PHE A 14 35.43 6.67 -2.84
CA PHE A 14 34.16 7.19 -2.36
C PHE A 14 33.23 7.61 -3.50
N ILE A 15 33.75 8.32 -4.52
CA ILE A 15 32.95 8.72 -5.70
C ILE A 15 32.47 7.49 -6.47
N CYS A 16 33.37 6.52 -6.73
CA CYS A 16 33.02 5.27 -7.42
C CYS A 16 31.94 4.50 -6.65
N TYR A 17 32.05 4.43 -5.32
CA TYR A 17 31.04 3.82 -4.47
C TYR A 17 29.68 4.53 -4.60
N LEU A 18 29.64 5.86 -4.51
CA LEU A 18 28.39 6.61 -4.64
C LEU A 18 27.75 6.45 -6.03
N LEU A 19 28.55 6.42 -7.10
CA LEU A 19 28.08 6.16 -8.45
C LEU A 19 27.50 4.75 -8.58
N LEU A 20 28.20 3.74 -8.02
CA LEU A 20 27.72 2.36 -8.01
C LEU A 20 26.39 2.24 -7.24
N VAL A 21 26.30 2.85 -6.06
CA VAL A 21 25.06 2.88 -5.26
C VAL A 21 23.93 3.55 -6.05
N ARG A 22 24.18 4.68 -6.71
CA ARG A 22 23.19 5.37 -7.55
C ARG A 22 22.73 4.48 -8.70
N ILE A 23 23.66 3.88 -9.45
CA ILE A 23 23.34 3.01 -10.58
C ILE A 23 22.50 1.82 -10.11
N CYS A 24 22.92 1.14 -9.04
CA CYS A 24 22.22 -0.02 -8.50
C CYS A 24 20.81 0.34 -7.98
N ARG A 25 20.66 1.46 -7.27
CA ARG A 25 19.36 1.91 -6.74
C ARG A 25 18.38 2.29 -7.84
N TYR A 26 18.85 2.90 -8.93
CA TYR A 26 17.99 3.32 -10.04
C TYR A 26 17.80 2.25 -11.12
N ARG A 27 18.55 1.13 -11.06
CA ARG A 27 18.54 0.11 -12.11
C ARG A 27 17.14 -0.45 -12.39
N ARG A 28 16.36 -0.74 -11.35
CA ARG A 28 15.02 -1.32 -11.48
C ARG A 28 14.02 -0.30 -11.99
N VAL A 29 13.88 0.83 -11.31
CA VAL A 29 12.97 1.91 -11.74
C VAL A 29 13.25 2.38 -13.17
N ASN A 30 14.52 2.51 -13.56
CA ASN A 30 14.88 2.90 -14.94
C ASN A 30 14.48 1.82 -15.95
N LYS A 31 14.69 0.54 -15.63
CA LYS A 31 14.27 -0.58 -16.48
C LYS A 31 12.74 -0.61 -16.64
N THR A 32 12.00 -0.45 -15.55
CA THR A 32 10.54 -0.45 -15.55
C THR A 32 10.00 0.78 -16.29
N THR A 33 10.55 1.96 -16.06
CA THR A 33 10.19 3.18 -16.79
C THR A 33 10.46 3.04 -18.28
N ALA A 34 11.63 2.53 -18.67
CA ALA A 34 11.95 2.29 -20.08
C ALA A 34 11.01 1.27 -20.74
N LYS A 35 10.64 0.20 -20.02
CA LYS A 35 9.68 -0.81 -20.51
C LYS A 35 8.31 -0.19 -20.82
N TYR A 36 7.85 0.73 -19.98
CA TYR A 36 6.53 1.36 -20.09
C TYR A 36 6.56 2.80 -20.62
N ALA A 37 7.68 3.26 -21.19
CA ALA A 37 7.86 4.63 -21.67
C ALA A 37 6.81 5.05 -22.71
N LYS A 38 6.26 4.09 -23.47
CA LYS A 38 5.17 4.32 -24.43
C LYS A 38 3.87 4.79 -23.74
N HIS A 39 3.61 4.36 -22.50
CA HIS A 39 2.45 4.79 -21.71
C HIS A 39 2.59 6.19 -21.10
N GLU A 40 3.80 6.75 -21.12
CA GLU A 40 4.08 8.12 -20.67
C GLU A 40 3.67 9.15 -21.74
N HIS A 41 3.71 8.76 -23.03
CA HIS A 41 3.47 9.65 -24.17
C HIS A 41 2.13 9.42 -24.90
N ASP A 42 1.64 8.19 -25.04
CA ASP A 42 0.54 7.88 -25.99
C ASP A 42 -0.87 7.77 -25.39
N LYS A 43 -1.11 8.21 -24.14
CA LYS A 43 -2.39 8.05 -23.43
C LYS A 43 -2.92 6.61 -23.33
N LEU A 44 -2.19 5.59 -23.80
CA LEU A 44 -2.53 4.19 -23.60
C LEU A 44 -2.57 3.89 -22.11
N GLU A 45 -3.76 3.61 -21.59
CA GLU A 45 -3.97 3.28 -20.18
C GLU A 45 -3.22 2.00 -19.83
N LEU A 46 -2.54 1.97 -18.68
CA LEU A 46 -1.92 0.75 -18.18
C LEU A 46 -3.04 -0.26 -17.91
N THR A 47 -2.86 -1.49 -18.36
CA THR A 47 -3.74 -2.58 -17.94
C THR A 47 -3.56 -2.84 -16.43
N PRO A 48 -4.57 -3.35 -15.72
CA PRO A 48 -4.42 -3.75 -14.32
C PRO A 48 -3.25 -4.73 -14.07
N GLN A 49 -2.94 -5.59 -15.04
CA GLN A 49 -1.82 -6.54 -14.98
C GLN A 49 -0.47 -5.83 -15.07
N GLU A 50 -0.32 -4.86 -15.98
CA GLU A 50 0.90 -4.04 -16.08
C GLU A 50 1.08 -3.16 -14.84
N ALA A 51 -0.02 -2.56 -14.36
CA ALA A 51 -0.05 -1.81 -13.11
C ALA A 51 0.41 -2.69 -11.94
N GLN A 52 -0.10 -3.92 -11.84
CA GLN A 52 0.34 -4.88 -10.83
C GLN A 52 1.84 -5.16 -10.91
N GLN A 53 2.40 -5.38 -12.11
CA GLN A 53 3.82 -5.62 -12.28
C GLN A 53 4.68 -4.44 -11.79
N ILE A 54 4.26 -3.21 -12.08
CA ILE A 54 4.96 -1.98 -11.63
C ILE A 54 4.88 -1.85 -10.11
N VAL A 55 3.69 -2.07 -9.53
CA VAL A 55 3.50 -2.01 -8.07
C VAL A 55 4.29 -3.11 -7.37
N HIS A 56 4.37 -4.30 -7.95
CA HIS A 56 5.15 -5.41 -7.40
C HIS A 56 6.65 -5.07 -7.28
N ASP A 57 7.22 -4.39 -8.28
CA ASP A 57 8.59 -3.89 -8.21
C ASP A 57 8.77 -2.88 -7.06
N SER A 58 7.83 -1.95 -6.92
CA SER A 58 7.83 -0.94 -5.85
C SER A 58 7.72 -1.59 -4.47
N LEU A 59 6.79 -2.55 -4.33
CA LEU A 59 6.41 -3.19 -3.08
C LEU A 59 7.45 -4.18 -2.58
N LEU A 60 8.12 -4.94 -3.46
CA LEU A 60 9.03 -6.00 -3.03
C LEU A 60 10.51 -5.65 -3.12
N TYR A 61 10.89 -4.64 -3.92
CA TYR A 61 12.30 -4.37 -4.19
C TYR A 61 12.72 -2.92 -3.91
N ASP A 62 11.95 -1.92 -4.35
CA ASP A 62 12.41 -0.52 -4.33
C ASP A 62 12.05 0.22 -3.03
N ALA A 63 10.83 0.01 -2.51
CA ALA A 63 10.28 0.73 -1.36
C ALA A 63 9.60 -0.18 -0.31
N PRO A 64 10.02 -1.44 -0.08
CA PRO A 64 9.24 -2.44 0.66
C PRO A 64 8.86 -1.99 2.07
N LEU A 65 9.82 -1.44 2.82
CA LEU A 65 9.57 -0.99 4.19
C LEU A 65 8.58 0.18 4.23
N THR A 66 8.78 1.20 3.39
CA THR A 66 7.90 2.38 3.41
C THR A 66 6.50 2.10 2.88
N MET A 67 6.36 1.20 1.90
CA MET A 67 5.05 0.75 1.44
C MET A 67 4.32 -0.04 2.52
N LEU A 68 5.00 -0.98 3.18
CA LEU A 68 4.44 -1.75 4.29
C LEU A 68 3.98 -0.84 5.44
N LEU A 69 4.84 0.10 5.87
CA LEU A 69 4.49 1.07 6.92
C LEU A 69 3.35 1.99 6.48
N GLY A 70 3.31 2.39 5.20
CA GLY A 70 2.20 3.12 4.61
C GLY A 70 0.87 2.38 4.74
N PHE A 71 0.83 1.09 4.38
CA PHE A 71 -0.36 0.26 4.57
C PHE A 71 -0.74 0.10 6.05
N GLN A 72 0.24 0.02 6.96
CA GLN A 72 -0.04 -0.06 8.39
C GLN A 72 -0.61 1.25 8.94
N ILE A 73 -0.16 2.42 8.46
CA ILE A 73 -0.74 3.70 8.91
C ILE A 73 -2.19 3.87 8.45
N THR A 74 -2.55 3.29 7.29
CA THR A 74 -3.93 3.28 6.79
C THR A 74 -4.88 2.71 7.84
N LEU A 75 -4.48 1.63 8.53
CA LEU A 75 -5.29 1.01 9.58
C LEU A 75 -5.66 2.02 10.68
N PHE A 76 -4.71 2.83 11.13
CA PHE A 76 -4.96 3.84 12.17
C PHE A 76 -5.88 4.97 11.67
N LYS A 77 -5.69 5.44 10.44
CA LYS A 77 -6.54 6.48 9.86
C LYS A 77 -7.99 6.01 9.68
N VAL A 78 -8.16 4.75 9.29
CA VAL A 78 -9.48 4.11 9.14
C VAL A 78 -10.20 3.99 10.49
N PHE A 79 -9.48 3.71 11.58
CA PHE A 79 -10.07 3.73 12.93
C PHE A 79 -10.52 5.11 13.39
N GLY A 80 -10.04 6.19 12.75
CA GLY A 80 -10.50 7.55 12.99
C GLY A 80 -11.94 7.80 12.49
N ILE A 81 -12.48 6.95 11.62
CA ILE A 81 -13.86 7.06 11.15
C ILE A 81 -14.79 6.35 12.14
N SER A 82 -15.74 7.10 12.70
CA SER A 82 -16.58 6.62 13.81
C SER A 82 -17.46 5.42 13.44
N SER A 83 -18.03 5.37 12.24
CA SER A 83 -18.81 4.22 11.73
C SER A 83 -17.96 2.95 11.64
N ILE A 84 -16.74 3.10 11.11
CA ILE A 84 -15.78 2.00 10.99
C ILE A 84 -15.37 1.49 12.36
N ALA A 85 -14.96 2.39 13.27
CA ALA A 85 -14.58 2.01 14.62
C ALA A 85 -15.71 1.30 15.38
N ALA A 86 -16.96 1.77 15.24
CA ALA A 86 -18.14 1.13 15.83
C ALA A 86 -18.38 -0.29 15.27
N MET A 87 -18.24 -0.48 13.96
CA MET A 87 -18.32 -1.80 13.33
C MET A 87 -17.25 -2.75 13.88
N PHE A 88 -15.99 -2.31 13.93
CA PHE A 88 -14.89 -3.12 14.46
C PHE A 88 -15.13 -3.50 15.92
N PHE A 89 -15.58 -2.55 16.74
CA PHE A 89 -15.92 -2.79 18.13
C PHE A 89 -17.04 -3.83 18.27
N LYS A 90 -18.13 -3.69 17.51
CA LYS A 90 -19.25 -4.65 17.51
C LYS A 90 -18.82 -6.05 17.06
N SER A 91 -17.84 -6.13 16.15
CA SER A 91 -17.34 -7.43 15.68
C SER A 91 -16.56 -8.20 16.76
N GLY A 92 -16.02 -7.53 17.79
CA GLY A 92 -15.20 -8.15 18.85
C GLY A 92 -13.80 -8.60 18.43
N HIS A 93 -13.53 -8.76 17.13
CA HIS A 93 -12.29 -9.33 16.59
C HIS A 93 -11.03 -8.47 16.74
N LEU A 94 -11.11 -7.31 17.38
CA LEU A 94 -9.98 -6.41 17.65
C LEU A 94 -9.83 -6.03 19.13
N MET A 95 -10.62 -6.64 20.02
CA MET A 95 -10.66 -6.26 21.44
C MET A 95 -9.64 -7.00 22.30
N ARG A 96 -9.24 -8.22 21.90
CA ARG A 96 -8.19 -8.99 22.57
C ARG A 96 -6.93 -9.01 21.71
N GLU A 97 -5.77 -9.03 22.35
CA GLU A 97 -4.47 -9.06 21.68
C GLU A 97 -4.30 -10.26 20.75
N THR A 98 -4.80 -11.44 21.15
CA THR A 98 -4.78 -12.65 20.30
C THR A 98 -5.62 -12.49 19.04
N ASP A 99 -6.76 -11.80 19.13
CA ASP A 99 -7.68 -11.59 18.01
C ASP A 99 -7.12 -10.56 17.03
N LEU A 100 -6.52 -9.47 17.56
CA LEU A 100 -5.82 -8.46 16.77
C LEU A 100 -4.64 -9.07 16.00
N ASN A 101 -3.80 -9.87 16.66
CA ASN A 101 -2.69 -10.58 16.02
C ASN A 101 -3.15 -11.43 14.84
N LYS A 102 -4.14 -12.30 15.08
CA LYS A 102 -4.72 -13.14 14.04
C LYS A 102 -5.24 -12.29 12.88
N ARG A 103 -5.97 -11.22 13.18
CA ARG A 103 -6.54 -10.35 12.13
C ARG A 103 -5.48 -9.66 11.29
N LEU A 104 -4.40 -9.17 11.90
CA LEU A 104 -3.28 -8.56 11.18
C LEU A 104 -2.61 -9.58 10.26
N VAL A 105 -2.33 -10.79 10.77
CA VAL A 105 -1.75 -11.88 9.97
C VAL A 105 -2.67 -12.30 8.82
N ASP A 106 -3.98 -12.47 9.08
CA ASP A 106 -4.97 -12.79 8.05
C ASP A 106 -5.01 -11.72 6.96
N THR A 107 -4.99 -10.44 7.35
CA THR A 107 -5.03 -9.30 6.41
C THR A 107 -3.78 -9.28 5.54
N VAL A 108 -2.59 -9.39 6.15
CA VAL A 108 -1.31 -9.42 5.40
C VAL A 108 -1.26 -10.63 4.48
N THR A 109 -1.77 -11.79 4.91
CA THR A 109 -1.78 -13.01 4.09
C THR A 109 -2.69 -12.84 2.88
N LEU A 110 -3.92 -12.35 3.06
CA LEU A 110 -4.85 -12.13 1.95
C LEU A 110 -4.34 -11.04 0.99
N MET A 111 -3.90 -9.90 1.52
CA MET A 111 -3.41 -8.78 0.71
C MET A 111 -2.14 -9.13 -0.05
N SER A 112 -1.14 -9.76 0.60
CA SER A 112 0.07 -10.18 -0.09
C SER A 112 -0.22 -11.25 -1.15
N THR A 113 -1.18 -12.15 -0.91
CA THR A 113 -1.61 -13.13 -1.92
C THR A 113 -2.22 -12.45 -3.14
N ILE A 114 -3.08 -11.45 -2.94
CA ILE A 114 -3.68 -10.66 -4.03
C ILE A 114 -2.61 -9.87 -4.80
N LEU A 115 -1.71 -9.20 -4.10
CA LEU A 115 -0.73 -8.30 -4.71
C LEU A 115 0.42 -9.04 -5.40
N CYS A 116 0.83 -10.21 -4.89
CA CYS A 116 2.01 -10.94 -5.37
C CYS A 116 1.72 -12.11 -6.32
N ASN A 117 0.45 -12.41 -6.61
CA ASN A 117 0.07 -13.40 -7.62
C ASN A 117 -0.67 -12.69 -8.76
N ALA A 118 -0.57 -13.22 -9.98
CA ALA A 118 -1.23 -12.63 -11.14
C ALA A 118 -2.70 -12.36 -10.83
N PHE A 119 -3.10 -11.09 -10.92
CA PHE A 119 -4.47 -10.69 -10.67
C PHE A 119 -5.33 -11.19 -11.84
N PRO A 120 -6.45 -11.88 -11.58
CA PRO A 120 -7.28 -12.39 -12.66
C PRO A 120 -7.76 -11.21 -13.53
N PRO A 121 -7.69 -11.30 -14.87
CA PRO A 121 -8.28 -10.32 -15.76
C PRO A 121 -9.81 -10.31 -15.59
N ARG A 122 -10.35 -9.66 -14.54
CA ARG A 122 -11.73 -9.80 -14.04
C ARG A 122 -12.07 -11.21 -13.52
N ALA A 123 -13.09 -11.26 -12.67
CA ALA A 123 -13.59 -12.50 -12.06
C ALA A 123 -14.14 -13.53 -13.07
N ASP A 124 -14.25 -13.18 -14.35
CA ASP A 124 -14.80 -13.99 -15.44
C ASP A 124 -13.74 -14.62 -16.37
N THR A 125 -12.44 -14.41 -16.11
CA THR A 125 -11.39 -15.05 -16.91
C THR A 125 -10.74 -16.24 -16.19
N ASP A 126 -10.89 -17.41 -16.81
CA ASP A 126 -10.32 -18.69 -16.40
C ASP A 126 -8.81 -18.78 -16.68
N ASP A 127 -7.99 -17.90 -16.09
CA ASP A 127 -6.56 -18.23 -15.95
C ASP A 127 -6.38 -19.26 -14.84
N ALA A 128 -6.71 -20.51 -15.18
CA ALA A 128 -6.67 -21.67 -14.30
C ALA A 128 -5.26 -22.04 -13.82
N SER A 129 -4.21 -21.35 -14.29
CA SER A 129 -2.82 -21.68 -13.97
C SER A 129 -2.41 -21.28 -12.55
N ASN A 130 -3.01 -20.24 -11.97
CA ASN A 130 -2.76 -19.82 -10.58
C ASN A 130 -3.98 -19.12 -9.93
N PRO A 131 -4.87 -19.85 -9.24
CA PRO A 131 -6.10 -19.29 -8.69
C PRO A 131 -5.90 -18.53 -7.36
N ARG A 132 -4.66 -18.37 -6.87
CA ARG A 132 -4.41 -17.86 -5.50
C ARG A 132 -4.95 -16.45 -5.27
N ALA A 133 -4.69 -15.53 -6.20
CA ALA A 133 -5.20 -14.16 -6.10
C ALA A 133 -6.74 -14.12 -6.11
N ALA A 134 -7.36 -14.90 -7.00
CA ALA A 134 -8.81 -15.00 -7.12
C ALA A 134 -9.45 -15.58 -5.83
N ILE A 135 -8.89 -16.65 -5.27
CA ILE A 135 -9.37 -17.26 -4.01
C ILE A 135 -9.24 -16.28 -2.85
N ALA A 136 -8.10 -15.58 -2.73
CA ALA A 136 -7.90 -14.58 -1.69
C ALA A 136 -8.89 -13.42 -1.82
N LEU A 137 -9.13 -12.93 -3.03
CA LEU A 137 -10.11 -11.87 -3.28
C LEU A 137 -11.55 -12.33 -2.99
N ALA A 138 -11.92 -13.54 -3.41
CA ALA A 138 -13.22 -14.12 -3.08
C ALA A 138 -13.41 -14.25 -1.56
N ARG A 139 -12.34 -14.59 -0.83
CA ARG A 139 -12.36 -14.62 0.65
C ARG A 139 -12.56 -13.23 1.24
N VAL A 140 -11.89 -12.21 0.71
CA VAL A 140 -12.09 -10.81 1.13
C VAL A 140 -13.54 -10.38 0.88
N ASN A 141 -14.08 -10.65 -0.30
CA ASN A 141 -15.46 -10.36 -0.67
C ASN A 141 -16.44 -11.04 0.29
N TRP A 142 -16.26 -12.33 0.59
CA TRP A 142 -17.12 -13.05 1.54
C TRP A 142 -17.09 -12.47 2.97
N ILE A 143 -15.95 -11.94 3.42
CA ILE A 143 -15.85 -11.28 4.73
C ILE A 143 -16.59 -9.93 4.69
N HIS A 144 -16.44 -9.18 3.60
CA HIS A 144 -16.96 -7.81 3.47
C HIS A 144 -18.45 -7.75 3.07
N ASP A 145 -19.00 -8.75 2.39
CA ASP A 145 -20.41 -8.81 1.96
C ASP A 145 -21.42 -8.69 3.11
N LYS A 146 -20.96 -8.95 4.34
CA LYS A 146 -21.74 -8.85 5.58
C LYS A 146 -22.04 -7.41 6.00
N TYR A 147 -21.42 -6.41 5.38
CA TYR A 147 -21.52 -5.01 5.78
C TYR A 147 -21.96 -4.11 4.63
N GLN A 148 -22.95 -3.25 4.90
CA GLN A 148 -23.50 -2.30 3.92
C GLN A 148 -22.89 -0.90 4.16
N ILE A 149 -21.59 -0.76 3.90
CA ILE A 149 -20.79 0.43 4.26
C ILE A 149 -19.96 0.96 3.07
N ASN A 150 -20.61 1.15 1.91
CA ASN A 150 -19.89 1.48 0.67
C ASN A 150 -18.96 2.69 0.79
N GLU A 151 -19.40 3.80 1.42
CA GLU A 151 -18.56 4.99 1.56
C GLU A 151 -17.33 4.73 2.45
N ASP A 152 -17.48 3.93 3.51
CA ASP A 152 -16.37 3.54 4.39
C ASP A 152 -15.36 2.64 3.64
N TYR A 153 -15.84 1.73 2.78
CA TYR A 153 -14.98 0.94 1.91
C TYR A 153 -14.23 1.81 0.91
N LEU A 154 -14.92 2.78 0.35
CA LEU A 154 -14.38 3.74 -0.60
C LEU A 154 -13.26 4.56 0.08
N PHE A 155 -13.51 5.08 1.28
CA PHE A 155 -12.49 5.77 2.09
C PHE A 155 -11.27 4.90 2.42
N ASN A 156 -11.48 3.66 2.85
CA ASN A 156 -10.38 2.74 3.09
C ASN A 156 -9.57 2.46 1.81
N LEU A 157 -10.23 2.31 0.66
CA LEU A 157 -9.58 2.09 -0.63
C LEU A 157 -8.68 3.27 -1.02
N ALA A 158 -9.15 4.50 -0.83
CA ALA A 158 -8.36 5.69 -1.08
C ALA A 158 -7.10 5.75 -0.19
N LEU A 159 -7.23 5.43 1.09
CA LEU A 159 -6.08 5.41 2.00
C LEU A 159 -5.06 4.31 1.65
N LEU A 160 -5.50 3.16 1.10
CA LEU A 160 -4.59 2.12 0.60
C LEU A 160 -3.78 2.58 -0.63
N ILE A 161 -4.27 3.60 -1.35
CA ILE A 161 -3.55 4.25 -2.45
C ILE A 161 -2.63 5.36 -1.92
N GLN A 162 -3.19 6.29 -1.13
CA GLN A 162 -2.53 7.52 -0.74
C GLN A 162 -1.42 7.30 0.28
N GLU A 163 -1.66 6.50 1.32
CA GLU A 163 -0.72 6.40 2.45
C GLU A 163 0.62 5.79 2.05
N PRO A 164 0.69 4.69 1.26
CA PRO A 164 1.97 4.19 0.77
C PRO A 164 2.71 5.21 -0.08
N ILE A 165 2.00 5.98 -0.93
CA ILE A 165 2.61 7.02 -1.76
C ILE A 165 3.19 8.12 -0.89
N GLN A 166 2.44 8.62 0.09
CA GLN A 166 2.86 9.69 1.00
C GLN A 166 4.02 9.25 1.90
N TRP A 167 3.96 8.03 2.46
CA TRP A 167 5.02 7.48 3.30
C TRP A 167 6.32 7.27 2.53
N THR A 168 6.24 6.69 1.33
CA THR A 168 7.43 6.55 0.49
C THR A 168 8.00 7.91 0.09
N ASN A 169 7.16 8.88 -0.26
CA ASN A 169 7.61 10.24 -0.58
C ASN A 169 8.34 10.91 0.59
N ARG A 170 7.89 10.68 1.82
CA ARG A 170 8.43 11.33 3.02
C ARG A 170 9.66 10.64 3.58
N PHE A 171 9.68 9.31 3.58
CA PHE A 171 10.65 8.52 4.35
C PHE A 171 11.57 7.65 3.51
N ASN A 172 11.26 7.42 2.24
CA ASN A 172 12.14 6.64 1.38
C ASN A 172 13.20 7.53 0.72
N TRP A 173 14.23 6.90 0.17
CA TRP A 173 15.35 7.60 -0.49
C TRP A 173 14.96 8.31 -1.80
N ARG A 174 13.79 8.00 -2.37
CA ARG A 174 13.17 8.69 -3.50
C ARG A 174 11.63 8.64 -3.39
N PRO A 175 10.92 9.60 -4.00
CA PRO A 175 9.50 9.47 -4.23
C PRO A 175 9.17 8.40 -5.28
N HIS A 176 7.92 7.96 -5.30
CA HIS A 176 7.35 7.24 -6.44
C HIS A 176 7.32 8.13 -7.69
N SER A 177 7.67 7.56 -8.85
CA SER A 177 7.53 8.22 -10.14
C SER A 177 6.06 8.41 -10.52
N PRO A 178 5.74 9.29 -11.49
CA PRO A 178 4.37 9.42 -12.01
C PRO A 178 3.79 8.09 -12.51
N LEU A 179 4.61 7.26 -13.16
CA LEU A 179 4.23 5.93 -13.62
C LEU A 179 3.86 5.00 -12.44
N GLU A 180 4.67 4.98 -11.39
CA GLU A 180 4.40 4.15 -10.20
C GLU A 180 3.13 4.61 -9.48
N LYS A 181 2.90 5.92 -9.32
CA LYS A 181 1.67 6.46 -8.73
C LYS A 181 0.43 6.06 -9.55
N LYS A 182 0.50 6.20 -10.88
CA LYS A 182 -0.56 5.78 -11.80
C LYS A 182 -0.84 4.28 -11.69
N ALA A 183 0.21 3.46 -11.61
CA ALA A 183 0.07 2.01 -11.43
C ALA A 183 -0.58 1.64 -10.09
N ILE A 184 -0.18 2.27 -8.98
CA ILE A 184 -0.81 2.07 -7.66
C ILE A 184 -2.30 2.40 -7.73
N PHE A 185 -2.65 3.54 -8.32
CA PHE A 185 -4.04 3.96 -8.48
C PHE A 185 -4.87 2.95 -9.29
N ILE A 186 -4.39 2.55 -10.48
CA ILE A 186 -5.09 1.61 -11.36
C ILE A 186 -5.27 0.25 -10.68
N LEU A 187 -4.22 -0.28 -10.04
CA LEU A 187 -4.28 -1.56 -9.37
C LEU A 187 -5.36 -1.58 -8.27
N TRP A 188 -5.32 -0.60 -7.37
CA TRP A 188 -6.27 -0.55 -6.26
C TRP A 188 -7.70 -0.24 -6.73
N THR A 189 -7.89 0.64 -7.71
CA THR A 189 -9.20 0.85 -8.33
C THR A 189 -9.76 -0.45 -8.91
N ASN A 190 -8.94 -1.23 -9.62
CA ASN A 190 -9.34 -2.52 -10.16
C ASN A 190 -9.68 -3.55 -9.05
N ILE A 191 -8.91 -3.56 -7.95
CA ILE A 191 -9.24 -4.37 -6.76
C ILE A 191 -10.60 -3.94 -6.18
N GLY A 192 -10.81 -2.64 -5.98
CA GLY A 192 -12.06 -2.10 -5.44
C GLY A 192 -13.28 -2.42 -6.30
N GLN A 193 -13.14 -2.30 -7.62
CA GLN A 193 -14.18 -2.71 -8.58
C GLN A 193 -14.48 -4.22 -8.47
N SER A 194 -13.44 -5.04 -8.34
CA SER A 194 -13.58 -6.49 -8.16
C SER A 194 -14.17 -6.88 -6.80
N MET A 195 -14.15 -5.96 -5.83
CA MET A 195 -14.86 -6.07 -4.54
C MET A 195 -16.32 -5.56 -4.60
N GLY A 196 -16.76 -5.04 -5.74
CA GLY A 196 -18.11 -4.47 -5.89
C GLY A 196 -18.29 -3.10 -5.23
N ILE A 197 -17.20 -2.40 -4.89
CA ILE A 197 -17.27 -1.04 -4.35
C ILE A 197 -17.79 -0.09 -5.44
N LYS A 198 -18.83 0.67 -5.10
CA LYS A 198 -19.52 1.58 -6.03
C LYS A 198 -18.95 2.99 -5.93
N ASN A 199 -19.11 3.76 -7.01
CA ASN A 199 -18.72 5.17 -7.12
C ASN A 199 -17.22 5.39 -6.91
N ILE A 200 -16.38 4.49 -7.41
CA ILE A 200 -14.94 4.69 -7.44
C ILE A 200 -14.62 5.81 -8.45
N TRP A 201 -13.83 6.77 -8.00
CA TRP A 201 -13.25 7.88 -8.75
C TRP A 201 -12.62 7.45 -10.07
N SER A 202 -12.66 8.36 -11.03
CA SER A 202 -12.05 8.21 -12.35
C SER A 202 -10.60 8.69 -12.37
N THR A 203 -10.22 9.63 -11.50
CA THR A 203 -8.84 10.16 -11.42
C THR A 203 -8.29 10.20 -10.00
N TYR A 204 -6.97 10.36 -9.89
CA TYR A 204 -6.28 10.48 -8.61
C TYR A 204 -6.71 11.75 -7.86
N GLU A 205 -6.90 12.83 -8.58
CA GLU A 205 -7.32 14.13 -8.03
C GLU A 205 -8.75 14.08 -7.49
N GLU A 206 -9.65 13.39 -8.20
CA GLU A 206 -11.02 13.15 -7.73
C GLU A 206 -11.02 12.34 -6.42
N MET A 207 -10.20 11.28 -6.36
CA MET A 207 -10.00 10.50 -5.13
C MET A 207 -9.51 11.38 -3.98
N GLU A 208 -8.52 12.25 -4.22
CA GLU A 208 -7.96 13.14 -3.19
C GLU A 208 -9.02 14.07 -2.61
N GLN A 209 -9.76 14.77 -3.48
CA GLN A 209 -10.82 15.68 -3.08
C GLN A 209 -11.95 14.97 -2.33
N TRP A 210 -12.35 13.80 -2.81
CA TRP A 210 -13.39 13.00 -2.17
C TRP A 210 -12.95 12.52 -0.78
N THR A 211 -11.71 12.03 -0.65
CA THR A 211 -11.17 11.49 0.61
C THR A 211 -10.99 12.58 1.65
N GLU A 212 -10.54 13.77 1.25
CA GLU A 212 -10.44 14.93 2.12
C GLU A 212 -11.83 15.34 2.64
N SER A 213 -12.80 15.48 1.73
CA SER A 213 -14.18 15.87 2.09
C SER A 213 -14.84 14.85 3.02
N TYR A 214 -14.67 13.56 2.73
CA TYR A 214 -15.18 12.48 3.57
C TYR A 214 -14.50 12.48 4.95
N GLY A 215 -13.18 12.67 4.99
CA GLY A 215 -12.40 12.74 6.23
C GLY A 215 -12.84 13.90 7.13
N GLN A 216 -12.98 15.11 6.58
CA GLN A 216 -13.44 16.29 7.31
C GLN A 216 -14.82 16.08 7.93
N LYS A 217 -15.71 15.37 7.24
CA LYS A 217 -17.08 15.10 7.71
C LYS A 217 -17.16 13.98 8.75
N ASN A 218 -16.39 12.91 8.60
CA ASN A 218 -16.62 11.65 9.31
C ASN A 218 -15.53 11.27 10.33
N MET A 219 -14.36 11.92 10.30
CA MET A 219 -13.26 11.66 11.24
C MET A 219 -13.50 12.39 12.57
N ILE A 220 -14.49 11.92 13.31
CA ILE A 220 -14.95 12.53 14.57
C ILE A 220 -14.45 11.68 15.75
N PRO A 221 -13.91 12.30 16.82
CA PRO A 221 -13.52 11.58 18.02
C PRO A 221 -14.64 10.69 18.57
N SER A 222 -14.33 9.43 18.87
CA SER A 222 -15.27 8.49 19.47
C SER A 222 -14.57 7.58 20.48
N GLU A 223 -15.31 7.13 21.48
CA GLU A 223 -14.77 6.23 22.52
C GLU A 223 -14.30 4.89 21.93
N THR A 224 -15.04 4.37 20.94
CA THR A 224 -14.67 3.14 20.22
C THR A 224 -13.37 3.32 19.43
N ALA A 225 -13.21 4.44 18.71
CA ALA A 225 -11.97 4.76 18.01
C ALA A 225 -10.79 4.90 18.97
N TYR A 226 -10.99 5.55 20.12
CA TYR A 226 -9.96 5.68 21.16
C TYR A 226 -9.51 4.32 21.70
N LYS A 227 -10.45 3.47 22.12
CA LYS A 227 -10.15 2.13 22.64
C LYS A 227 -9.42 1.28 21.59
N LEU A 228 -9.92 1.28 20.36
CA LEU A 228 -9.36 0.50 19.26
C LEU A 228 -7.94 0.94 18.91
N SER A 229 -7.73 2.26 18.81
CA SER A 229 -6.41 2.84 18.53
C SER A 229 -5.43 2.52 19.66
N ARG A 230 -5.86 2.63 20.92
CA ARG A 230 -4.99 2.34 22.07
C ARG A 230 -4.57 0.87 22.12
N THR A 231 -5.50 -0.06 21.90
CA THR A 231 -5.19 -1.50 21.82
C THR A 231 -4.19 -1.78 20.69
N THR A 232 -4.39 -1.15 19.54
CA THR A 232 -3.51 -1.34 18.37
C THR A 232 -2.12 -0.75 18.60
N ILE A 233 -2.01 0.46 19.16
CA ILE A 233 -0.72 1.07 19.51
C ILE A 233 0.03 0.20 20.52
N ASN A 234 -0.64 -0.24 21.60
CA ASN A 234 -0.02 -1.09 22.61
C ASN A 234 0.51 -2.39 22.00
N HIS A 235 -0.22 -2.98 21.05
CA HIS A 235 0.23 -4.17 20.35
C HIS A 235 1.56 -3.97 19.61
N PHE A 236 1.73 -2.84 18.91
CA PHE A 236 3.00 -2.53 18.24
C PHE A 236 4.12 -2.21 19.22
N VAL A 237 3.84 -1.42 20.28
CA VAL A 237 4.84 -1.05 21.29
C VAL A 237 5.33 -2.28 22.06
N ASN A 238 4.46 -3.22 22.39
CA ASN A 238 4.82 -4.44 23.11
C ASN A 238 5.80 -5.34 22.35
N GLN A 239 5.92 -5.20 21.03
CA GLN A 239 6.90 -5.92 20.21
C GLN A 239 8.30 -5.29 20.29
N VAL A 240 8.40 -4.04 20.75
CA VAL A 240 9.67 -3.35 20.88
C VAL A 240 10.32 -3.72 22.21
N PRO A 241 11.61 -4.13 22.22
CA PRO A 241 12.29 -4.45 23.47
C PRO A 241 12.27 -3.30 24.47
N LYS A 242 11.87 -3.57 25.70
CA LYS A 242 11.72 -2.57 26.78
C LYS A 242 12.99 -1.74 27.05
N PHE A 243 14.18 -2.27 26.73
CA PHE A 243 15.44 -1.54 26.92
C PHE A 243 15.60 -0.34 25.98
N LEU A 244 14.76 -0.20 24.96
CA LEU A 244 14.72 0.96 24.07
C LEU A 244 13.89 2.13 24.63
N GLY A 245 13.28 1.99 25.83
CA GLY A 245 12.63 3.08 26.55
C GLY A 245 11.26 3.51 26.02
N LEU A 246 10.53 2.60 25.37
CA LEU A 246 9.18 2.81 24.80
C LEU A 246 8.09 2.10 25.62
#